data_AF-A0AAP6BBA5-F1
#
_entry.id   AF-A0AAP6BBA5-F1
#
_cell.length_a   1.000
_cell.length_b   1.000
_cell.length_c   1.000
_cell.angle_alpha   90.00
_cell.angle_beta   90.00
_cell.angle_gamma   90.00
#
_symmetry.space_group_name_H-M   'P 1'
#
loop_
_entity.id
_entity.type
_entity.pdbx_description
1 polymer ?
#
loop_
_entity_poly.entity_id
_entity_poly.type
_entity_poly.pdbx_seq_one_letter_code
_entity_poly.pdbx_strand_id
1 'polypeptide(L)'
;MSDELTHALHELASAHETPPPLTGPEIRARAVRRSRRRTAVALGATASAVALLVVGLTRGADDPAPRNHPPAVSRTTGPAPTTSPSPASSDAPAPTTGTVDLTGRTLTIGGRRMELASGFDNSPTLKGPLTVGEKPGTKTVTVTNTTDGTRYNAVISSAVELLDADGRPVFIGASDSYNTEGIGTYEKADGWLALNQSDAKWFYGEAELGEVLSVNP
;
A
#
# COMPACT_ATOMS: atom_id res chain seq x y z
N MET A 1 -5.63 -41.60 -42.74
CA MET A 1 -6.24 -42.04 -41.46
C MET A 1 -6.27 -40.93 -40.40
N SER A 2 -5.26 -40.05 -40.28
CA SER A 2 -5.28 -38.96 -39.28
C SER A 2 -6.30 -37.86 -39.56
N ASP A 3 -6.56 -37.53 -40.83
CA ASP A 3 -7.49 -36.45 -41.19
C ASP A 3 -8.97 -36.81 -40.88
N GLU A 4 -9.35 -38.07 -41.10
CA GLU A 4 -10.69 -38.57 -40.79
C GLU A 4 -10.98 -38.56 -39.29
N LEU A 5 -9.97 -38.89 -38.46
CA LEU A 5 -10.10 -38.88 -37.01
C LEU A 5 -10.19 -37.44 -36.46
N THR A 6 -9.43 -36.52 -37.05
CA THR A 6 -9.51 -35.09 -36.72
C THR A 6 -10.87 -34.51 -37.10
N HIS A 7 -11.39 -34.88 -38.27
CA HIS A 7 -12.73 -34.48 -38.71
C HIS A 7 -13.82 -35.04 -37.78
N ALA A 8 -13.77 -36.32 -37.44
CA ALA A 8 -14.73 -36.96 -36.55
C ALA A 8 -14.72 -36.35 -35.13
N LEU A 9 -13.54 -35.99 -34.60
CA LEU A 9 -13.44 -35.31 -33.31
C LEU A 9 -13.97 -33.87 -33.36
N HIS A 10 -13.75 -33.15 -34.45
CA HIS A 10 -14.29 -31.80 -34.64
C HIS A 10 -15.82 -31.80 -34.78
N GLU A 11 -16.37 -32.78 -35.50
CA GLU A 11 -17.81 -33.00 -35.64
C GLU A 11 -18.44 -33.38 -34.29
N LEU A 12 -17.78 -34.24 -33.50
CA LEU A 12 -18.26 -34.60 -32.16
C LEU A 12 -18.23 -33.40 -31.20
N ALA A 13 -17.17 -32.59 -31.25
CA ALA A 13 -17.04 -31.41 -30.40
C ALA A 13 -18.10 -30.35 -30.72
N SER A 14 -18.33 -30.08 -32.01
CA SER A 14 -19.37 -29.13 -32.45
C SER A 14 -20.78 -29.62 -32.12
N ALA A 15 -21.05 -30.93 -32.24
CA ALA A 15 -22.35 -31.51 -31.90
C ALA A 15 -22.70 -31.43 -30.40
N HIS A 16 -21.70 -31.36 -29.53
CA HIS A 16 -21.86 -31.33 -28.07
C HIS A 16 -21.46 -30.00 -27.41
N GLU A 17 -21.19 -28.96 -28.21
CA GLU A 17 -20.94 -27.63 -27.68
C GLU A 17 -22.23 -27.10 -27.03
N THR A 18 -22.22 -26.97 -25.71
CA THR A 18 -23.35 -26.41 -24.97
C THR A 18 -23.21 -24.90 -24.95
N PRO A 19 -24.16 -24.14 -25.54
CA PRO A 19 -24.09 -22.68 -25.50
C PRO A 19 -24.08 -22.18 -24.06
N PRO A 20 -23.34 -21.10 -23.76
CA PRO A 20 -23.37 -20.52 -22.43
C PRO A 20 -24.81 -20.16 -22.06
N PRO A 21 -25.25 -20.43 -20.81
CA PRO A 21 -26.64 -20.23 -20.39
C PRO A 21 -27.05 -18.76 -20.33
N LEU A 22 -26.10 -17.84 -20.56
CA LEU A 22 -26.30 -16.41 -20.53
C LEU A 22 -25.78 -15.81 -21.83
N THR A 23 -26.59 -14.97 -22.43
CA THR A 23 -26.21 -14.15 -23.56
C THR A 23 -25.21 -13.06 -23.11
N GLY A 24 -24.33 -12.62 -24.01
CA GLY A 24 -23.37 -11.54 -23.71
C GLY A 24 -23.99 -10.28 -23.09
N PRO A 25 -25.16 -9.80 -23.54
CA PRO A 25 -25.89 -8.71 -22.90
C PRO A 25 -26.29 -8.99 -21.43
N GLU A 26 -26.71 -10.21 -21.11
CA GLU A 26 -27.12 -10.59 -19.75
C GLU A 26 -25.92 -10.66 -18.79
N ILE A 27 -24.77 -11.11 -19.28
CA ILE A 27 -23.52 -11.10 -18.51
C ILE A 27 -23.13 -9.66 -18.16
N ARG A 28 -23.19 -8.74 -19.14
CA ARG A 28 -22.92 -7.31 -18.91
C ARG A 28 -23.94 -6.68 -17.95
N ALA A 29 -25.22 -6.97 -18.12
CA ALA A 29 -26.28 -6.48 -17.21
C ALA A 29 -26.08 -6.98 -15.77
N ARG A 30 -25.66 -8.24 -15.60
CA ARG A 30 -25.36 -8.83 -14.29
C ARG A 30 -24.12 -8.19 -13.65
N ALA A 31 -23.09 -7.91 -14.43
CA ALA A 31 -21.90 -7.19 -13.98
C ALA A 31 -22.25 -5.77 -13.49
N VAL A 32 -23.04 -5.01 -14.27
CA VAL A 32 -23.51 -3.66 -13.90
C VAL A 32 -24.40 -3.69 -12.65
N ARG A 33 -25.27 -4.69 -12.51
CA ARG A 33 -26.13 -4.82 -11.32
C ARG A 33 -25.31 -5.12 -10.06
N ARG A 34 -24.24 -5.93 -10.17
CA ARG A 34 -23.34 -6.22 -9.05
C ARG A 34 -22.53 -4.99 -8.63
N SER A 35 -22.06 -4.18 -9.58
CA SER A 35 -21.33 -2.95 -9.27
C SER A 35 -22.22 -1.92 -8.58
N ARG A 36 -23.45 -1.71 -9.06
CA ARG A 36 -24.42 -0.79 -8.44
C ARG A 36 -24.80 -1.19 -7.01
N ARG A 37 -24.89 -2.48 -6.71
CA ARG A 37 -25.14 -2.95 -5.33
C ARG A 37 -23.97 -2.67 -4.38
N ARG A 38 -22.74 -2.60 -4.89
CA ARG A 38 -21.56 -2.26 -4.08
C ARG A 38 -21.46 -0.76 -3.81
N THR A 39 -21.85 0.09 -4.76
CA THR A 39 -21.90 1.54 -4.56
C THR A 39 -23.10 2.01 -3.74
N ALA A 40 -24.23 1.28 -3.75
CA ALA A 40 -25.41 1.65 -2.95
C ALA A 40 -25.27 1.37 -1.44
N VAL A 41 -24.31 0.55 -1.00
CA VAL A 41 -24.01 0.34 0.43
C VAL A 41 -23.08 1.43 1.00
N ALA A 42 -22.44 2.23 0.14
CA ALA A 42 -21.45 3.24 0.55
C ALA A 42 -21.99 4.69 0.65
N LEU A 43 -23.28 4.94 0.35
CA LEU A 43 -23.86 6.29 0.30
C LEU A 43 -25.22 6.39 1.01
N GLY A 44 -25.37 5.73 2.16
CA GLY A 44 -26.66 5.62 2.86
C GLY A 44 -26.61 5.63 4.38
N ALA A 45 -25.71 6.38 4.99
CA ALA A 45 -25.75 6.83 6.40
C ALA A 45 -24.51 7.74 6.58
N THR A 46 -24.58 9.06 6.67
CA THR A 46 -25.16 9.82 7.78
C THR A 46 -25.22 11.31 7.40
N ALA A 47 -26.41 11.91 7.29
CA ALA A 47 -26.55 13.37 7.28
C ALA A 47 -27.99 13.81 7.59
N SER A 48 -28.29 14.01 8.88
CA SER A 48 -29.30 14.95 9.43
C SER A 48 -29.32 14.78 10.96
N ALA A 49 -28.60 15.58 11.75
CA ALA A 49 -28.95 16.93 12.23
C ALA A 49 -30.05 16.96 13.32
N VAL A 50 -29.59 17.29 14.54
CA VAL A 50 -30.25 18.03 15.64
C VAL A 50 -31.49 17.43 16.32
N ALA A 51 -31.29 16.99 17.58
CA ALA A 51 -32.30 17.11 18.63
C ALA A 51 -31.62 17.46 19.97
N LEU A 52 -31.95 18.63 20.50
CA LEU A 52 -31.54 19.15 21.80
C LEU A 52 -32.09 18.28 22.93
N LEU A 53 -31.24 17.89 23.89
CA LEU A 53 -31.71 17.42 25.19
C LEU A 53 -30.83 18.03 26.28
N VAL A 54 -31.42 19.02 26.95
CA VAL A 54 -30.93 19.68 28.15
C VAL A 54 -31.13 18.74 29.32
N VAL A 55 -30.05 18.31 29.97
CA VAL A 55 -30.10 17.81 31.35
C VAL A 55 -28.97 18.49 32.10
N GLY A 56 -29.35 19.36 33.03
CA GLY A 56 -28.43 20.05 33.91
C GLY A 56 -27.95 19.14 35.03
N LEU A 57 -26.68 19.25 35.37
CA LEU A 57 -26.20 18.99 36.73
C LEU A 57 -25.37 20.18 37.20
N THR A 58 -25.97 20.91 38.13
CA THR A 58 -25.38 21.98 38.91
C THR A 58 -24.53 21.41 40.05
N ARG A 59 -23.23 21.68 40.05
CA ARG A 59 -22.37 21.78 41.25
C ARG A 59 -20.99 22.22 40.76
N GLY A 60 -20.46 23.41 41.03
CA GLY A 60 -20.71 24.37 42.09
C GLY A 60 -19.36 24.65 42.74
N ALA A 61 -18.89 25.90 42.62
CA ALA A 61 -17.85 26.55 43.42
C ALA A 61 -16.43 25.94 43.36
N ASP A 62 -15.32 26.65 43.22
CA ASP A 62 -15.00 28.08 43.24
C ASP A 62 -13.69 28.25 42.46
N ASP A 63 -13.59 29.33 41.69
CA ASP A 63 -12.31 29.97 41.35
C ASP A 63 -12.17 31.17 42.31
N PRO A 64 -10.98 31.44 42.86
CA PRO A 64 -10.24 32.52 42.21
C PRO A 64 -8.71 32.32 42.16
N ALA A 65 -8.17 32.58 40.98
CA ALA A 65 -6.80 32.96 40.65
C ALA A 65 -6.24 34.14 41.51
N PRO A 66 -5.11 34.79 41.13
CA PRO A 66 -3.71 34.34 41.01
C PRO A 66 -2.76 35.22 41.86
N ARG A 67 -1.58 34.74 42.30
CA ARG A 67 -0.54 35.63 42.90
C ARG A 67 0.92 35.22 42.62
N ASN A 68 1.58 36.02 41.79
CA ASN A 68 2.88 36.69 41.98
C ASN A 68 4.03 35.99 42.76
N HIS A 69 5.07 35.58 42.01
CA HIS A 69 6.52 35.90 42.10
C HIS A 69 7.35 35.85 43.45
N PRO A 70 8.69 35.66 43.36
CA PRO A 70 9.63 34.95 44.29
C PRO A 70 10.30 35.91 45.34
N PRO A 71 11.32 35.61 46.20
CA PRO A 71 12.43 34.62 46.10
C PRO A 71 13.02 33.97 47.40
N ALA A 72 14.07 33.15 47.18
CA ALA A 72 15.27 32.88 47.99
C ALA A 72 15.19 32.18 49.37
N VAL A 73 15.82 30.99 49.48
CA VAL A 73 17.01 30.76 50.34
C VAL A 73 17.77 29.47 49.96
N SER A 74 19.09 29.57 50.07
CA SER A 74 20.13 28.65 49.61
C SER A 74 20.49 27.51 50.60
N ARG A 75 21.39 26.63 50.11
CA ARG A 75 22.43 25.84 50.83
C ARG A 75 21.94 24.48 51.40
N THR A 76 22.61 23.33 51.22
CA THR A 76 24.06 23.07 51.22
C THR A 76 24.41 21.63 50.73
N THR A 77 25.48 21.56 49.90
CA THR A 77 26.52 20.51 49.70
C THR A 77 26.23 19.01 49.55
N GLY A 78 26.75 18.45 48.46
CA GLY A 78 27.27 17.07 48.35
C GLY A 78 27.79 16.78 46.93
N PRO A 79 29.07 16.40 46.72
CA PRO A 79 29.65 16.24 45.38
C PRO A 79 29.57 14.81 44.83
N ALA A 80 29.71 14.72 43.49
CA ALA A 80 30.05 13.57 42.64
C ALA A 80 28.89 12.70 42.07
N PRO A 81 29.07 12.02 40.92
CA PRO A 81 29.80 12.41 39.70
C PRO A 81 28.91 12.39 38.44
N THR A 82 29.43 13.02 37.40
CA THR A 82 29.04 12.98 35.98
C THR A 82 28.60 11.60 35.48
N THR A 83 27.40 11.50 34.93
CA THR A 83 27.13 10.68 33.74
C THR A 83 26.06 11.40 32.92
N SER A 84 26.52 12.30 32.06
CA SER A 84 25.74 12.73 30.90
C SER A 84 25.48 11.48 30.07
N PRO A 85 24.23 11.10 29.73
CA PRO A 85 23.99 10.15 28.68
C PRO A 85 24.39 10.86 27.38
N SER A 86 25.65 10.66 26.98
CA SER A 86 26.07 10.94 25.62
C SER A 86 25.13 10.16 24.72
N PRO A 87 24.41 10.78 23.77
CA PRO A 87 23.77 10.01 22.72
C PRO A 87 24.93 9.37 21.95
N ALA A 88 25.15 8.08 22.20
CA ALA A 88 25.96 7.29 21.31
C ALA A 88 25.20 7.29 19.98
N SER A 89 25.63 8.14 19.07
CA SER A 89 25.38 7.96 17.64
C SER A 89 25.97 6.60 17.30
N SER A 90 25.15 5.56 17.46
CA SER A 90 25.47 4.24 16.97
C SER A 90 25.35 4.35 15.45
N ASP A 91 26.47 4.68 14.82
CA ASP A 91 26.68 4.66 13.36
C ASP A 91 26.75 3.21 12.84
N ALA A 92 26.12 2.28 13.56
CA ALA A 92 25.93 0.92 13.12
C ALA A 92 24.78 0.93 12.11
N PRO A 93 24.99 0.37 10.89
CA PRO A 93 23.90 0.23 9.93
C PRO A 93 22.73 -0.49 10.61
N ALA A 94 21.53 0.10 10.55
CA ALA A 94 20.34 -0.54 11.05
C ALA A 94 20.24 -1.95 10.42
N PRO A 95 19.98 -3.01 11.22
CA PRO A 95 19.89 -4.35 10.69
C PRO A 95 18.79 -4.38 9.63
N THR A 96 19.14 -4.82 8.42
CA THR A 96 18.16 -4.96 7.35
C THR A 96 17.46 -6.30 7.46
N THR A 97 16.14 -6.28 7.29
CA THR A 97 15.28 -7.45 7.48
C THR A 97 14.95 -8.13 6.15
N GLY A 98 15.24 -7.44 5.05
CA GLY A 98 15.14 -7.97 3.71
C GLY A 98 15.94 -7.18 2.68
N THR A 99 15.85 -7.62 1.44
CA THR A 99 16.60 -7.07 0.30
C THR A 99 15.68 -6.88 -0.90
N VAL A 100 15.70 -5.67 -1.46
CA VAL A 100 15.13 -5.32 -2.75
C VAL A 100 16.24 -5.42 -3.79
N ASP A 101 16.15 -6.38 -4.70
CA ASP A 101 17.04 -6.55 -5.85
C ASP A 101 16.36 -5.99 -7.09
N LEU A 102 16.80 -4.81 -7.54
CA LEU A 102 16.21 -4.10 -8.67
C LEU A 102 16.62 -4.72 -10.01
N THR A 103 17.88 -5.15 -10.14
CA THR A 103 18.39 -5.85 -11.33
C THR A 103 17.72 -7.22 -11.49
N GLY A 104 17.67 -8.02 -10.42
CA GLY A 104 17.02 -9.32 -10.41
C GLY A 104 15.50 -9.26 -10.26
N ARG A 105 14.93 -8.05 -10.13
CA ARG A 105 13.50 -7.77 -9.97
C ARG A 105 12.83 -8.59 -8.89
N THR A 106 13.43 -8.65 -7.71
CA THR A 106 12.88 -9.41 -6.59
C THR A 106 12.97 -8.70 -5.26
N LEU A 107 11.97 -8.96 -4.41
CA LEU A 107 11.99 -8.60 -3.00
C LEU A 107 12.18 -9.88 -2.19
N THR A 108 13.14 -9.90 -1.28
CA THR A 108 13.39 -11.04 -0.39
C THR A 108 13.26 -10.62 1.07
N ILE A 109 12.33 -11.22 1.81
CA ILE A 109 12.11 -10.96 3.25
C ILE A 109 11.92 -12.28 3.97
N GLY A 110 12.60 -12.47 5.10
CA GLY A 110 12.49 -13.70 5.89
C GLY A 110 12.75 -14.99 5.08
N GLY A 111 13.59 -14.92 4.04
CA GLY A 111 13.86 -16.04 3.12
C GLY A 111 12.81 -16.27 2.04
N ARG A 112 11.69 -15.54 2.03
CA ARG A 112 10.69 -15.57 0.95
C ARG A 112 11.09 -14.60 -0.16
N ARG A 113 11.26 -15.14 -1.37
CA ARG A 113 11.51 -14.36 -2.60
C ARG A 113 10.17 -14.07 -3.29
N MET A 114 9.93 -12.81 -3.62
CA MET A 114 8.75 -12.31 -4.32
C MET A 114 9.19 -11.62 -5.62
N GLU A 115 8.49 -11.90 -6.70
CA GLU A 115 8.78 -11.29 -8.00
C GLU A 115 8.21 -9.87 -8.05
N LEU A 116 9.08 -8.91 -8.34
CA LEU A 116 8.69 -7.55 -8.66
C LEU A 116 8.42 -7.50 -10.16
N ALA A 117 7.21 -7.12 -10.53
CA ALA A 117 7.00 -6.55 -11.86
C ALA A 117 7.60 -5.13 -11.83
N SER A 118 8.93 -5.06 -11.89
CA SER A 118 9.67 -3.81 -12.07
C SER A 118 10.08 -3.67 -13.53
N GLY A 119 10.21 -2.44 -14.01
CA GLY A 119 10.38 -2.15 -15.42
C GLY A 119 9.48 -1.03 -15.94
N PHE A 120 9.00 -0.14 -15.07
CA PHE A 120 8.55 1.15 -15.56
C PHE A 120 9.78 1.84 -16.17
N ASP A 121 9.71 2.27 -17.42
CA ASP A 121 10.65 3.28 -17.91
C ASP A 121 10.62 4.44 -16.90
N ASN A 122 11.78 4.85 -16.38
CA ASN A 122 11.91 5.82 -15.27
C ASN A 122 11.38 5.34 -13.90
N SER A 123 11.48 4.05 -13.59
CA SER A 123 11.36 3.59 -12.19
C SER A 123 12.25 4.46 -11.29
N PRO A 124 11.77 4.91 -10.12
CA PRO A 124 12.52 5.85 -9.29
C PRO A 124 13.90 5.28 -8.99
N THR A 125 14.93 6.10 -9.16
CA THR A 125 16.29 5.74 -8.71
C THR A 125 16.27 5.70 -7.19
N LEU A 126 16.02 4.52 -6.63
CA LEU A 126 16.04 4.29 -5.20
C LEU A 126 17.45 4.53 -4.70
N LYS A 127 17.58 5.35 -3.65
CA LYS A 127 18.86 5.64 -3.03
C LYS A 127 18.93 5.01 -1.65
N GLY A 128 19.98 4.22 -1.45
CA GLY A 128 20.28 3.61 -0.16
C GLY A 128 19.18 2.65 0.31
N PRO A 129 19.20 2.27 1.59
CA PRO A 129 18.18 1.41 2.18
C PRO A 129 16.80 2.06 2.15
N LEU A 130 15.75 1.25 2.05
CA LEU A 130 14.37 1.71 2.16
C LEU A 130 13.84 1.46 3.56
N THR A 131 13.13 2.42 4.13
CA THR A 131 12.43 2.26 5.41
C THR A 131 10.94 2.08 5.17
N VAL A 132 10.32 1.07 5.77
CA VAL A 132 8.87 0.88 5.72
C VAL A 132 8.19 2.00 6.50
N GLY A 133 7.43 2.84 5.80
CA GLY A 133 6.79 4.04 6.35
C GLY A 133 5.35 3.78 6.80
N GLU A 134 4.40 3.96 5.89
CA GLU A 134 2.96 3.78 6.13
C GLU A 134 2.39 2.55 5.41
N LYS A 135 1.22 2.08 5.87
CA LYS A 135 0.49 0.96 5.27
C LYS A 135 -0.94 1.39 4.95
N PRO A 136 -1.16 2.24 3.93
CA PRO A 136 -2.48 2.80 3.64
C PRO A 136 -3.51 1.77 3.16
N GLY A 137 -3.10 0.54 2.84
CA GLY A 137 -3.97 -0.53 2.36
C GLY A 137 -4.39 -0.37 0.91
N THR A 138 -4.74 0.84 0.49
CA THR A 138 -4.96 1.23 -0.91
C THR A 138 -4.27 2.54 -1.22
N LYS A 139 -3.65 2.65 -2.39
CA LYS A 139 -3.05 3.90 -2.89
C LYS A 139 -3.45 4.12 -4.35
N THR A 140 -3.87 5.33 -4.69
CA THR A 140 -4.05 5.71 -6.10
C THR A 140 -2.76 6.36 -6.61
N VAL A 141 -2.26 5.88 -7.75
CA VAL A 141 -1.09 6.44 -8.44
C VAL A 141 -1.46 6.82 -9.86
N THR A 142 -0.85 7.89 -10.36
CA THR A 142 -1.00 8.29 -11.76
C THR A 142 -0.03 7.48 -12.60
N VAL A 143 -0.55 6.73 -13.56
CA VAL A 143 0.21 5.95 -14.52
C VAL A 143 0.11 6.62 -15.89
N THR A 144 1.23 6.71 -16.60
CA THR A 144 1.27 7.17 -17.99
C THR A 144 1.55 5.99 -18.91
N ASN A 145 0.69 5.73 -19.87
CA ASN A 145 0.93 4.75 -20.92
C ASN A 145 2.05 5.27 -21.84
N THR A 146 3.11 4.48 -22.02
CA THR A 146 4.28 4.90 -22.80
C THR A 146 4.04 4.91 -24.31
N THR A 147 3.02 4.20 -24.78
CA THR A 147 2.70 4.05 -26.20
C THR A 147 1.96 5.27 -26.76
N ASP A 148 1.01 5.82 -26.01
CA ASP A 148 0.13 6.91 -26.45
C ASP A 148 0.22 8.18 -25.56
N GLY A 149 0.94 8.12 -24.43
CA GLY A 149 1.06 9.22 -23.49
C GLY A 149 -0.16 9.43 -22.59
N THR A 150 -1.18 8.57 -22.69
CA THR A 150 -2.42 8.69 -21.91
C THR A 150 -2.13 8.50 -20.43
N ARG A 151 -2.63 9.42 -19.61
CA ARG A 151 -2.56 9.32 -18.15
C ARG A 151 -3.84 8.74 -17.59
N TYR A 152 -3.71 7.81 -16.66
CA TYR A 152 -4.84 7.24 -15.95
C TYR A 152 -4.47 6.93 -14.50
N ASN A 153 -5.47 6.79 -13.64
CA ASN A 153 -5.27 6.48 -12.23
C ASN A 153 -5.33 4.96 -12.03
N ALA A 154 -4.25 4.38 -11.51
CA ALA A 154 -4.21 2.99 -11.06
C ALA A 154 -4.45 2.94 -9.55
N VAL A 155 -5.21 1.94 -9.10
CA VAL A 155 -5.41 1.66 -7.67
C VAL A 155 -4.51 0.50 -7.30
N ILE A 156 -3.60 0.74 -6.36
CA ILE A 156 -2.73 -0.25 -5.74
C ILE A 156 -3.44 -0.76 -4.49
N SER A 157 -3.68 -2.07 -4.39
CA SER A 157 -4.12 -2.74 -3.17
C SER A 157 -2.95 -3.34 -2.40
N SER A 158 -3.17 -3.53 -1.09
CA SER A 158 -2.13 -3.94 -0.14
C SER A 158 -0.91 -3.04 -0.21
N ALA A 159 -1.16 -1.73 -0.36
CA ALA A 159 -0.12 -0.74 -0.53
C ALA A 159 0.67 -0.52 0.77
N VAL A 160 2.00 -0.57 0.65
CA VAL A 160 2.98 -0.22 1.68
C VAL A 160 3.86 0.89 1.12
N GLU A 161 4.11 1.91 1.93
CA GLU A 161 5.02 3.01 1.61
C GLU A 161 6.44 2.66 2.07
N LEU A 162 7.41 2.87 1.19
CA LEU A 162 8.83 2.70 1.41
C LEU A 162 9.51 4.05 1.20
N LEU A 163 10.22 4.53 2.21
CA LEU A 163 10.98 5.78 2.17
C LEU A 163 12.42 5.49 1.80
N ASP A 164 12.94 6.12 0.75
CA ASP A 164 14.37 6.06 0.44
C ASP A 164 15.23 6.85 1.44
N ALA A 165 16.55 6.81 1.29
CA ALA A 165 17.47 7.54 2.15
C ALA A 165 17.30 9.08 2.11
N ASP A 166 16.68 9.63 1.05
CA ASP A 166 16.33 11.04 0.93
C ASP A 166 14.92 11.34 1.49
N GLY A 167 14.21 10.33 2.03
CA GLY A 167 12.85 10.43 2.54
C GLY A 167 11.77 10.46 1.46
N ARG A 168 12.07 10.03 0.23
CA ARG A 168 11.12 10.00 -0.88
C ARG A 168 10.26 8.73 -0.82
N PRO A 169 8.93 8.86 -0.93
CA PRO A 169 8.05 7.71 -0.85
C PRO A 169 7.98 6.95 -2.17
N VAL A 170 8.04 5.63 -2.07
CA VAL A 170 7.79 4.65 -3.12
C VAL A 170 6.81 3.62 -2.58
N PHE A 171 5.73 3.39 -3.29
CA PHE A 171 4.70 2.46 -2.88
C PHE A 171 4.97 1.08 -3.49
N ILE A 172 4.76 0.03 -2.71
CA ILE A 172 4.79 -1.35 -3.19
C ILE A 172 3.43 -1.99 -2.94
N GLY A 173 2.94 -2.77 -3.90
CA GLY A 173 1.65 -3.44 -3.81
C GLY A 173 1.16 -3.98 -5.15
N ALA A 174 -0.05 -4.51 -5.17
CA ALA A 174 -0.65 -5.11 -6.36
C ALA A 174 -1.60 -4.14 -7.05
N SER A 175 -1.70 -4.20 -8.37
CA SER A 175 -2.74 -3.47 -9.08
C SER A 175 -4.11 -4.14 -8.92
N ASP A 176 -5.13 -3.34 -8.65
CA ASP A 176 -6.53 -3.77 -8.75
C ASP A 176 -7.11 -3.62 -10.17
N SER A 177 -6.34 -3.09 -11.14
CA SER A 177 -6.80 -2.92 -12.51
C SER A 177 -6.80 -4.25 -13.28
N TYR A 178 -7.86 -4.48 -14.06
CA TYR A 178 -8.14 -5.72 -14.82
C TYR A 178 -7.14 -6.04 -15.96
N ASN A 179 -6.15 -5.18 -16.20
CA ASN A 179 -5.11 -5.39 -17.20
C ASN A 179 -3.78 -5.69 -16.48
N THR A 180 -3.64 -6.90 -15.96
CA THR A 180 -2.38 -7.39 -15.40
C THR A 180 -1.39 -7.85 -16.47
N GLU A 181 -1.80 -7.94 -17.74
CA GLU A 181 -0.94 -8.36 -18.86
C GLU A 181 0.04 -7.26 -19.32
N GLY A 182 -0.13 -6.01 -18.87
CA GLY A 182 0.73 -4.88 -19.24
C GLY A 182 1.58 -4.27 -18.11
N ILE A 183 1.42 -4.74 -16.87
CA ILE A 183 2.13 -4.18 -15.71
C ILE A 183 3.62 -4.54 -15.82
N GLY A 184 4.45 -3.52 -16.05
CA GLY A 184 5.90 -3.66 -16.26
C GLY A 184 6.34 -3.76 -17.73
N THR A 185 5.43 -3.64 -18.70
CA THR A 185 5.77 -3.68 -20.14
C THR A 185 5.46 -2.37 -20.89
N TYR A 186 4.44 -1.60 -20.47
CA TYR A 186 3.97 -0.41 -21.24
C TYR A 186 3.63 0.83 -20.40
N GLU A 187 4.09 0.87 -19.15
CA GLU A 187 3.58 1.83 -18.17
C GLU A 187 4.72 2.60 -17.49
N LYS A 188 4.46 3.88 -17.23
CA LYS A 188 5.26 4.77 -16.36
C LYS A 188 4.46 5.02 -15.10
N ALA A 189 4.88 4.43 -13.99
CA ALA A 189 4.33 4.76 -12.69
C ALA A 189 5.46 5.32 -11.82
N ASP A 190 5.40 6.64 -11.57
CA ASP A 190 6.34 7.27 -10.65
C ASP A 190 6.07 6.74 -9.24
N GLY A 191 7.09 6.14 -8.62
CA GLY A 191 6.99 5.73 -7.22
C GLY A 191 6.15 4.48 -6.96
N TRP A 192 6.02 3.54 -7.90
CA TRP A 192 5.36 2.25 -7.65
C TRP A 192 6.28 1.06 -7.98
N LEU A 193 6.32 0.09 -7.07
CA LEU A 193 6.91 -1.25 -7.23
C LEU A 193 5.76 -2.27 -7.26
N ALA A 194 5.53 -2.92 -8.39
CA ALA A 194 4.41 -3.84 -8.53
C ALA A 194 4.76 -5.25 -8.03
N LEU A 195 3.86 -5.81 -7.22
CA LEU A 195 3.86 -7.21 -6.82
C LEU A 195 2.60 -7.90 -7.36
N ASN A 196 2.66 -9.23 -7.52
CA ASN A 196 1.44 -10.00 -7.71
C ASN A 196 0.54 -9.92 -6.47
N GLN A 197 -0.75 -10.23 -6.61
CA GLN A 197 -1.74 -10.02 -5.55
C GLN A 197 -1.46 -10.84 -4.28
N SER A 198 -0.94 -12.07 -4.41
CA SER A 198 -0.61 -12.91 -3.26
C SER A 198 0.59 -12.38 -2.48
N ASP A 199 1.63 -11.95 -3.19
CA ASP A 199 2.86 -11.44 -2.58
C ASP A 199 2.64 -10.05 -2.00
N ALA A 200 1.85 -9.19 -2.65
CA ALA A 200 1.47 -7.90 -2.08
C ALA A 200 0.71 -8.06 -0.75
N LYS A 201 -0.25 -8.99 -0.68
CA LYS A 201 -0.99 -9.26 0.57
C LYS A 201 -0.09 -9.83 1.64
N TRP A 202 0.80 -10.74 1.28
CA TRP A 202 1.74 -11.32 2.23
C TRP A 202 2.70 -10.25 2.77
N PHE A 203 3.31 -9.46 1.88
CA PHE A 203 4.22 -8.38 2.26
C PHE A 203 3.51 -7.32 3.12
N TYR A 204 2.27 -6.96 2.76
CA TYR A 204 1.46 -6.08 3.59
C TYR A 204 1.15 -6.69 4.97
N GLY A 205 1.05 -8.01 5.10
CA GLY A 205 0.89 -8.66 6.41
C GLY A 205 2.18 -8.62 7.23
N GLU A 206 3.29 -8.94 6.57
CA GLU A 206 4.60 -9.17 7.21
C GLU A 206 5.36 -7.89 7.54
N ALA A 207 5.31 -6.88 6.65
CA ALA A 207 6.13 -5.68 6.77
C ALA A 207 5.80 -4.90 8.05
N GLU A 208 6.82 -4.58 8.84
CA GLU A 208 6.69 -3.80 10.06
C GLU A 208 7.10 -2.34 9.82
N LEU A 209 6.41 -1.38 10.45
CA LEU A 209 6.77 0.02 10.29
C LEU A 209 8.14 0.28 10.91
N GLY A 210 8.99 1.03 10.21
CA GLY A 210 10.38 1.29 10.58
C GLY A 210 11.35 0.18 10.19
N GLU A 211 10.89 -0.94 9.62
CA GLU A 211 11.75 -1.98 9.08
C GLU A 211 12.60 -1.42 7.93
N VAL A 212 13.87 -1.81 7.87
CA VAL A 212 14.80 -1.36 6.84
C VAL A 212 15.08 -2.50 5.86
N LEU A 213 14.94 -2.21 4.57
CA LEU A 213 15.24 -3.09 3.46
C LEU A 213 16.51 -2.61 2.76
N SER A 214 17.47 -3.50 2.55
CA SER A 214 18.63 -3.23 1.69
C SER A 214 18.19 -3.08 0.24
N VAL A 215 18.86 -2.22 -0.52
CA VAL A 215 18.64 -2.07 -1.96
C VAL A 215 19.89 -2.51 -2.71
N ASN A 216 19.72 -3.47 -3.61
CA ASN A 216 20.70 -3.88 -4.59
C ASN A 216 20.26 -3.32 -5.96
N PRO A 217 21.00 -2.35 -6.53
CA PRO A 217 20.68 -1.77 -7.83
C PRO A 217 20.86 -2.79 -8.96
#